data_AF-A0A526YUG2-F1
#
_entry.id   AF-A0A526YUG2-F1
#
_cell.length_a   1.000
_cell.length_b   1.000
_cell.length_c   1.000
_cell.angle_alpha   90.00
_cell.angle_beta   90.00
_cell.angle_gamma   90.00
#
_symmetry.space_group_name_H-M   'P 1'
#
loop_
_entity.id
_entity.type
_entity.pdbx_description
1 polymer ?
#
loop_
_entity_poly.entity_id
_entity_poly.type
_entity_poly.pdbx_seq_one_letter_code
_entity_poly.pdbx_strand_id
1 'polypeptide(L)'
;LEAHSGLGSMADQARYANRKNAGPTPPHTYDLRLRESRFHGVEALRLTPIDGKNKFGRDGFLAHTYLLRGRRGESSGCVVFKDYASFLAAFKKGKIKR
;
A
#
# COMPACT_ATOMS: atom_id res chain seq x y z
N LEU A 1 11.37 -2.39 -9.24
CA LEU A 1 10.75 -1.92 -7.98
C LEU A 1 9.94 -3.08 -7.42
N GLU A 2 10.20 -3.48 -6.18
CA GLU A 2 9.60 -4.65 -5.52
C GLU A 2 8.63 -4.16 -4.44
N ALA A 3 7.39 -4.67 -4.46
CA ALA A 3 6.32 -4.26 -3.57
C ALA A 3 5.47 -5.47 -3.16
N HIS A 4 4.99 -5.46 -1.92
CA HIS A 4 4.20 -6.56 -1.34
C HIS A 4 2.99 -6.03 -0.60
N SER A 5 2.01 -6.90 -0.37
CA SER A 5 0.85 -6.58 0.45
C SER A 5 0.25 -7.81 1.12
N GLY A 6 -0.28 -7.62 2.33
CA GLY A 6 -0.87 -8.71 3.11
C GLY A 6 0.13 -9.35 4.08
N LEU A 7 -0.37 -10.28 4.88
CA LEU A 7 0.31 -10.80 6.06
C LEU A 7 0.39 -12.33 6.02
N GLY A 8 1.54 -12.87 6.41
CA GLY A 8 1.76 -14.31 6.57
C GLY A 8 1.42 -15.10 5.31
N SER A 9 0.66 -16.18 5.47
CA SER A 9 0.25 -17.07 4.37
C SER A 9 -0.73 -16.43 3.38
N MET A 10 -1.13 -15.17 3.57
CA MET A 10 -2.02 -14.41 2.68
C MET A 10 -1.28 -13.30 1.92
N ALA A 11 0.00 -13.06 2.23
CA ALA A 11 0.80 -12.08 1.53
C ALA A 11 0.85 -12.38 0.01
N ASP A 12 0.73 -11.32 -0.79
CA ASP A 12 0.78 -11.31 -2.26
C ASP A 12 -0.24 -12.21 -2.95
N GLN A 13 -1.30 -12.61 -2.24
CA GLN A 13 -2.32 -13.51 -2.77
C GLN A 13 -3.66 -12.80 -2.93
N ALA A 14 -3.92 -12.34 -4.16
CA ALA A 14 -5.11 -11.57 -4.51
C ALA A 14 -6.44 -12.25 -4.14
N ARG A 15 -6.48 -13.59 -4.08
CA ARG A 15 -7.67 -14.35 -3.64
C ARG A 15 -8.09 -14.05 -2.19
N TYR A 16 -7.18 -13.54 -1.36
CA TYR A 16 -7.47 -13.11 0.01
C TYR A 16 -7.71 -11.60 0.13
N ALA A 17 -7.86 -10.86 -0.98
CA ALA A 17 -8.11 -9.42 -0.96
C ALA A 17 -9.39 -9.00 -0.20
N ASN A 18 -10.32 -9.93 0.04
CA ASN A 18 -11.49 -9.69 0.88
C ASN A 18 -11.20 -9.74 2.40
N ARG A 19 -10.02 -10.25 2.81
CA ARG A 19 -9.67 -10.44 4.22
C ARG A 19 -9.19 -9.12 4.83
N LYS A 20 -10.02 -8.53 5.69
CA LYS A 20 -9.67 -7.33 6.46
C LYS A 20 -8.43 -7.58 7.34
N ASN A 21 -7.55 -6.60 7.45
CA ASN A 21 -6.32 -6.58 8.28
C ASN A 21 -5.26 -7.67 8.00
N ALA A 22 -5.47 -8.57 7.04
CA ALA A 22 -4.52 -9.65 6.73
C ALA A 22 -4.33 -9.85 5.21
N GLY A 23 -5.37 -9.65 4.41
CA GLY A 23 -5.30 -9.78 2.97
C GLY A 23 -4.60 -8.61 2.29
N PRO A 24 -4.08 -8.81 1.06
CA PRO A 24 -3.44 -7.74 0.30
C PRO A 24 -4.41 -6.63 -0.05
N THR A 25 -3.89 -5.48 -0.49
CA THR A 25 -4.69 -4.42 -1.14
C THR A 25 -5.51 -5.03 -2.28
N PRO A 26 -6.84 -4.79 -2.34
CA PRO A 26 -7.66 -5.32 -3.42
C PRO A 26 -7.17 -4.88 -4.80
N PRO A 27 -7.19 -5.77 -5.82
CA PRO A 27 -6.86 -5.36 -7.19
C PRO A 27 -7.84 -4.29 -7.68
N HIS A 28 -7.31 -3.09 -7.92
CA HIS A 28 -8.01 -1.90 -8.38
C HIS A 28 -6.97 -0.84 -8.84
N THR A 29 -7.42 0.18 -9.58
CA THR A 29 -6.61 1.38 -9.86
C THR A 29 -6.81 2.40 -8.74
N TYR A 30 -5.73 2.95 -8.18
CA TYR A 30 -5.80 3.86 -7.04
C TYR A 30 -5.12 5.18 -7.37
N ASP A 31 -5.80 6.31 -7.14
CA ASP A 31 -5.11 7.58 -7.10
C ASP A 31 -4.23 7.66 -5.84
N LEU A 32 -3.02 8.15 -6.03
CA LEU A 32 -2.01 8.29 -4.98
C LEU A 32 -1.93 9.74 -4.50
N ARG A 33 -2.00 9.94 -3.18
CA ARG A 33 -1.84 11.27 -2.56
C ARG A 33 -0.86 11.22 -1.40
N LEU A 34 0.06 12.18 -1.32
CA LEU A 34 0.95 12.28 -0.17
C LEU A 34 0.15 12.58 1.09
N ARG A 35 0.44 11.88 2.18
CA ARG A 35 -0.14 12.20 3.48
C ARG A 35 0.50 13.43 4.08
N GLU A 36 -0.31 14.26 4.72
CA GLU A 36 0.14 15.40 5.52
C GLU A 36 0.94 14.93 6.75
N SER A 37 0.49 13.87 7.40
CA SER A 37 1.16 13.26 8.55
C SER A 37 1.92 11.99 8.19
N ARG A 38 3.13 11.86 8.73
CA ARG A 38 3.98 10.67 8.60
C ARG A 38 3.30 9.45 9.23
N PHE A 39 3.46 8.30 8.60
CA PHE A 39 3.00 7.01 9.09
C PHE A 39 4.18 6.27 9.73
N HIS A 40 4.15 6.08 11.04
CA HIS A 40 5.27 5.53 11.82
C HIS A 40 6.62 6.23 11.53
N GLY A 41 6.59 7.56 11.38
CA GLY A 41 7.78 8.36 11.08
C GLY A 41 8.25 8.35 9.63
N VAL A 42 7.55 7.65 8.73
CA VAL A 42 7.84 7.58 7.29
C VAL A 42 6.79 8.35 6.48
N GLU A 43 7.20 9.02 5.41
CA GLU A 43 6.25 9.53 4.42
C GLU A 43 5.47 8.36 3.82
N ALA A 44 4.16 8.51 3.66
CA ALA A 44 3.31 7.47 3.09
C ALA A 44 2.32 8.10 2.12
N LEU A 45 1.98 7.37 1.07
CA LEU A 45 0.95 7.78 0.11
C LEU A 45 -0.36 7.11 0.47
N ARG A 46 -1.46 7.86 0.50
CA ARG A 46 -2.82 7.34 0.56
C ARG A 46 -3.21 6.77 -0.80
N LEU A 47 -3.79 5.58 -0.80
CA LEU A 47 -4.43 4.97 -1.97
C LEU A 47 -5.93 5.24 -1.89
N THR A 48 -6.52 5.82 -2.94
CA THR A 48 -7.97 6.04 -3.06
C THR A 48 -8.48 5.41 -4.36
N PRO A 49 -9.44 4.47 -4.33
CA PRO A 49 -10.00 3.87 -5.54
C PRO A 49 -10.54 4.96 -6.48
N ILE A 50 -10.18 4.90 -7.76
CA ILE A 50 -10.59 5.93 -8.74
C ILE A 50 -12.10 5.99 -9.00
N ASP A 51 -12.82 4.90 -8.72
CA ASP A 51 -14.27 4.80 -8.88
C ASP A 51 -15.02 5.24 -7.60
N GLY A 52 -14.29 5.63 -6.56
CA GLY A 52 -14.82 5.98 -5.24
C GLY A 52 -15.40 4.81 -4.46
N LYS A 53 -15.26 3.56 -4.94
CA LYS A 53 -15.86 2.39 -4.32
C LYS A 53 -14.80 1.53 -3.64
N ASN A 54 -14.92 1.43 -2.32
CA ASN A 54 -14.07 0.56 -1.52
C ASN A 54 -14.43 -0.90 -1.75
N LYS A 55 -13.62 -1.60 -2.55
CA LYS A 55 -13.78 -3.04 -2.80
C LYS A 55 -13.73 -3.82 -1.48
N PHE A 56 -14.71 -4.70 -1.30
CA PHE A 56 -14.91 -5.48 -0.05
C PHE A 56 -15.12 -4.62 1.22
N GLY A 57 -15.50 -3.35 1.07
CA GLY A 57 -15.64 -2.42 2.20
C GLY A 57 -14.32 -2.13 2.92
N ARG A 58 -13.18 -2.31 2.23
CA ARG A 58 -11.85 -2.06 2.80
C ARG A 58 -11.28 -0.74 2.31
N ASP A 59 -10.65 -0.02 3.23
CA ASP A 59 -10.11 1.31 3.01
C ASP A 59 -8.80 1.52 3.80
N GLY A 60 -8.37 2.77 3.89
CA GLY A 60 -7.24 3.14 4.74
C GLY A 60 -5.87 2.71 4.20
N PHE A 61 -5.80 2.14 2.99
CA PHE A 61 -4.57 1.64 2.39
C PHE A 61 -3.53 2.72 2.15
N LEU A 62 -2.28 2.37 2.42
CA LEU A 62 -1.11 3.22 2.25
C LEU A 62 -0.05 2.54 1.39
N ALA A 63 0.76 3.34 0.70
CA ALA A 63 2.03 2.95 0.12
C ALA A 63 3.17 3.51 0.96
N HIS A 64 4.03 2.66 1.51
CA HIS A 64 5.17 3.06 2.36
C HIS A 64 6.33 2.05 2.33
N THR A 65 7.45 2.38 2.97
CA THR A 65 8.59 1.44 3.14
C THR A 65 8.28 0.32 4.12
N TYR A 66 9.08 -0.75 4.12
CA TYR A 66 8.97 -1.78 5.16
C TYR A 66 9.15 -1.17 6.56
N LEU A 67 8.22 -1.48 7.47
CA LEU A 67 8.31 -1.03 8.85
C LEU A 67 9.16 -2.01 9.65
N LEU A 68 9.99 -1.48 10.56
CA LEU A 68 10.94 -2.24 11.38
C LEU A 68 10.29 -3.33 12.26
N ARG A 69 8.97 -3.26 12.50
CA ARG A 69 8.21 -4.20 13.35
C ARG A 69 7.49 -5.32 12.57
N GLY A 70 7.57 -5.35 11.24
CA GLY A 70 6.99 -6.41 10.41
C GLY A 70 8.07 -7.35 9.84
N ARG A 71 7.70 -8.57 9.45
CA ARG A 71 8.58 -9.38 8.57
C ARG A 71 8.73 -8.62 7.24
N ARG A 72 9.85 -8.81 6.54
CA ARG A 72 10.11 -8.12 5.26
C ARG A 72 8.93 -8.35 4.30
N GLY A 73 8.30 -7.27 3.83
CA GLY A 73 7.19 -7.33 2.88
C GLY A 73 5.79 -7.54 3.46
N GLU A 74 5.64 -7.74 4.77
CA GLU A 74 4.30 -7.97 5.35
C GLU A 74 3.61 -6.67 5.78
N SER A 75 2.28 -6.64 5.62
CA SER A 75 1.42 -5.54 6.06
C SER A 75 -0.01 -6.01 6.34
N SER A 76 -0.81 -5.23 7.07
CA SER A 76 -2.25 -5.50 7.24
C SER A 76 -3.11 -5.19 6.00
N GLY A 77 -2.47 -5.04 4.83
CA GLY A 77 -3.10 -4.71 3.55
C GLY A 77 -2.63 -3.43 2.90
N CYS A 78 -1.65 -2.72 3.48
CA CYS A 78 -0.93 -1.64 2.79
C CYS A 78 -0.01 -2.21 1.70
N VAL A 79 0.38 -1.39 0.73
CA VAL A 79 1.41 -1.74 -0.26
C VAL A 79 2.75 -1.30 0.29
N VAL A 80 3.66 -2.24 0.52
CA VAL A 80 4.94 -1.96 1.13
C VAL A 80 6.07 -2.22 0.15
N PHE A 81 7.00 -1.28 0.03
CA PHE A 81 8.05 -1.31 -0.98
C PHE A 81 9.41 -1.56 -0.33
N LYS A 82 10.22 -2.39 -0.99
CA LYS A 82 11.62 -2.58 -0.60
C LYS A 82 12.44 -1.31 -0.83
N ASP A 83 12.26 -0.71 -1.99
CA ASP A 83 12.91 0.56 -2.39
C ASP A 83 11.87 1.68 -2.50
N TYR A 84 11.29 2.03 -1.36
CA TYR A 84 10.25 3.05 -1.30
C TYR A 84 10.76 4.44 -1.68
N ALA A 85 12.04 4.75 -1.41
CA ALA A 85 12.62 6.05 -1.71
C ALA A 85 12.61 6.34 -3.22
N SER A 86 13.00 5.37 -4.05
CA SER A 86 12.94 5.50 -5.50
C SER A 86 11.50 5.68 -6.01
N PHE A 87 10.55 4.92 -5.45
CA PHE A 87 9.13 5.05 -5.78
C PHE A 87 8.58 6.43 -5.41
N LEU A 88 8.82 6.89 -4.19
CA LEU A 88 8.34 8.18 -3.71
C LEU A 88 8.94 9.33 -4.51
N ALA A 89 10.22 9.26 -4.87
CA ALA A 89 10.86 10.26 -5.72
C ALA A 89 10.22 10.31 -7.12
N ALA A 90 9.92 9.15 -7.72
CA ALA A 90 9.23 9.08 -9.00
C ALA A 90 7.79 9.63 -8.92
N PHE A 91 7.05 9.32 -7.86
CA PHE A 91 5.74 9.90 -7.57
C PHE A 91 5.81 11.43 -7.42
N LYS A 92 6.72 11.95 -6.59
CA LYS A 92 6.91 13.40 -6.38
C LYS A 92 7.31 14.15 -7.66
N LYS A 93 8.01 13.47 -8.59
CA LYS A 93 8.33 13.99 -9.93
C LYS A 93 7.17 13.88 -10.92
N GLY A 94 6.01 13.37 -10.50
CA GLY A 94 4.82 13.20 -11.35
C GLY A 94 4.90 12.05 -12.35
N LYS A 95 5.94 11.20 -12.27
CA LYS A 95 6.11 10.02 -13.14
C LYS A 95 5.14 8.89 -12.78
N ILE A 96 4.67 8.88 -11.54
CA ILE A 96 3.69 7.93 -11.02
C ILE A 96 2.56 8.75 -10.41
N LYS A 97 1.32 8.41 -10.76
CA LYS A 97 0.11 9.11 -10.26
C LYS A 97 -0.97 8.15 -9.76
N ARG A 98 -1.05 6.97 -10.37
CA ARG A 98 -2.03 5.91 -10.13
C ARG A 98 -1.44 4.54 -10.42
#